data_AF-A0A971TDE1-F1
#
_entry.id   AF-A0A971TDE1-F1
#
_cell.length_a   1.000
_cell.length_b   1.000
_cell.length_c   1.000
_cell.angle_alpha   90.00
_cell.angle_beta   90.00
_cell.angle_gamma   90.00
#
_symmetry.space_group_name_H-M   'P 1'
#
loop_
_entity.id
_entity.type
_entity.pdbx_description
1 polymer ?
#
loop_
_entity_poly.entity_id
_entity_poly.type
_entity_poly.pdbx_seq_one_letter_code
_entity_poly.pdbx_strand_id
1 'polypeptide(L)'
;MFLTKILASRKIAAVASALIFLTTAGAGIGYASLVKDINLSVDGEVTEIRGFHDTVGDVLAAEGIEIGQHDTVSPAPEAKVKDGQDVIVRYGRELRV
;
A
#
# COMPACT_ATOMS: atom_id res chain seq x y z
N MET A 1 -43.47 -11.97 -37.33
CA MET A 1 -43.80 -12.96 -36.28
C MET A 1 -42.60 -13.80 -35.82
N PHE A 2 -41.59 -14.09 -36.67
CA PHE A 2 -40.40 -14.86 -36.28
C PHE A 2 -39.29 -14.06 -35.56
N LEU A 3 -39.21 -12.75 -35.79
CA LEU A 3 -38.12 -11.90 -35.28
C LEU A 3 -38.20 -11.62 -33.76
N THR A 4 -39.40 -11.52 -33.20
CA THR A 4 -39.63 -11.22 -31.77
C THR A 4 -39.36 -12.42 -30.86
N LYS A 5 -39.41 -13.66 -31.39
CA LYS A 5 -39.12 -14.89 -30.62
C LYS A 5 -37.63 -15.09 -30.33
N ILE A 6 -36.76 -14.55 -31.19
CA ILE A 6 -35.30 -14.69 -31.06
C ILE A 6 -34.81 -13.84 -29.88
N LEU A 7 -35.27 -12.59 -29.77
CA LEU A 7 -34.95 -11.73 -28.63
C LEU A 7 -35.59 -12.19 -27.30
N ALA A 8 -36.75 -12.86 -27.35
CA ALA A 8 -37.44 -13.35 -26.15
C ALA A 8 -36.95 -14.72 -25.63
N SER A 9 -35.92 -15.30 -26.25
CA SER A 9 -35.45 -16.62 -25.84
C SER A 9 -34.56 -16.53 -24.60
N ARG A 10 -34.95 -17.25 -23.54
CA ARG A 10 -34.20 -17.34 -22.27
C ARG A 10 -32.73 -17.75 -22.48
N LYS A 11 -32.44 -18.48 -23.56
CA LYS A 11 -31.08 -18.89 -23.95
C LYS A 11 -30.26 -17.71 -24.47
N ILE A 12 -30.82 -16.83 -25.30
CA ILE A 12 -30.11 -15.63 -25.80
C ILE A 12 -29.94 -14.60 -24.69
N ALA A 13 -30.93 -14.43 -23.83
CA ALA A 13 -30.81 -13.58 -22.64
C ALA A 13 -29.71 -14.08 -21.69
N ALA A 14 -29.59 -15.40 -21.48
CA ALA A 14 -28.55 -16.00 -20.64
C ALA A 14 -27.13 -15.83 -21.22
N VAL A 15 -26.98 -15.94 -22.55
CA VAL A 15 -25.68 -15.74 -23.23
C VAL A 15 -25.28 -14.26 -23.20
N ALA A 16 -26.22 -13.35 -23.41
CA ALA A 16 -25.98 -11.91 -23.33
C ALA A 16 -25.62 -11.46 -21.90
N SER A 17 -26.29 -11.99 -20.88
CA SER A 17 -25.96 -11.68 -19.47
C SER A 17 -24.59 -12.23 -19.06
N ALA A 18 -24.19 -13.41 -19.55
CA ALA A 18 -22.89 -14.01 -19.23
C ALA A 18 -21.72 -13.17 -19.76
N LEU A 19 -21.88 -12.50 -20.91
CA LEU A 19 -20.85 -11.61 -21.47
C LEU A 19 -20.66 -10.33 -20.65
N ILE A 20 -21.73 -9.80 -20.03
CA ILE A 20 -21.69 -8.57 -19.22
C ILE A 20 -21.01 -8.81 -17.86
N PHE A 21 -21.18 -10.01 -17.26
CA PHE A 21 -20.49 -10.37 -16.01
C PHE A 21 -18.97 -10.53 -16.21
N LEU A 22 -18.54 -10.97 -17.39
CA LEU A 22 -17.13 -11.20 -17.69
C LEU A 22 -16.32 -9.89 -17.77
N THR A 23 -16.95 -8.77 -18.15
CA THR A 23 -16.27 -7.48 -18.30
C THR A 23 -16.09 -6.70 -17.00
N THR A 24 -16.97 -6.90 -16.00
CA THR A 24 -16.94 -6.12 -14.75
C THR A 24 -15.97 -6.71 -13.70
N ALA A 25 -15.60 -7.99 -13.82
CA ALA A 25 -14.78 -8.67 -12.81
C ALA A 25 -13.26 -8.37 -12.88
N GLY A 26 -12.77 -7.72 -13.94
CA GLY A 26 -11.33 -7.59 -14.20
C GLY A 26 -10.61 -6.42 -13.50
N ALA A 27 -11.32 -5.45 -12.93
CA ALA A 27 -10.71 -4.16 -12.57
C ALA A 27 -10.12 -4.06 -11.15
N GLY A 28 -10.28 -5.07 -10.29
CA GLY A 28 -10.10 -4.91 -8.84
C GLY A 28 -8.69 -5.19 -8.27
N ILE A 29 -7.78 -5.83 -8.99
CA ILE A 29 -6.64 -6.53 -8.35
C ILE A 29 -5.35 -5.68 -8.30
N GLY A 30 -5.28 -4.52 -8.96
CA GLY A 30 -4.01 -3.79 -9.15
C GLY A 30 -3.52 -2.89 -8.00
N TYR A 31 -4.36 -2.56 -7.01
CA TYR A 31 -4.01 -1.51 -6.02
C TYR A 31 -3.37 -2.03 -4.74
N ALA A 32 -3.53 -3.33 -4.43
CA ALA A 32 -3.02 -3.90 -3.19
C ALA A 32 -1.49 -3.86 -3.11
N SER A 33 -0.80 -3.90 -4.26
CA SER A 33 0.66 -3.89 -4.35
C SER A 33 1.30 -2.52 -4.14
N LEU A 34 0.50 -1.45 -4.06
CA LEU A 34 1.00 -0.09 -3.87
C LEU A 34 1.04 0.31 -2.39
N VAL A 35 0.23 -0.35 -1.55
CA VAL A 35 0.27 -0.19 -0.11
C VAL A 35 1.43 -1.02 0.42
N LYS A 36 2.33 -0.38 1.16
CA LYS A 36 3.47 -1.04 1.80
C LYS A 36 3.25 -1.09 3.29
N ASP A 37 3.59 -2.22 3.88
CA ASP A 37 3.66 -2.42 5.32
C ASP A 37 5.12 -2.16 5.77
N ILE A 38 5.34 -1.30 6.77
CA ILE A 38 6.67 -0.87 7.22
C ILE A 38 6.72 -0.96 8.75
N ASN A 39 7.76 -1.59 9.28
CA ASN A 39 8.00 -1.62 10.72
C ASN A 39 8.95 -0.48 11.09
N LEU A 40 8.46 0.54 11.75
CA LEU A 40 9.27 1.62 12.27
C LEU A 40 9.64 1.33 13.72
N SER A 41 10.93 1.23 14.02
CA SER A 41 11.45 1.13 15.38
C SER A 41 12.05 2.46 15.80
N VAL A 42 11.49 3.10 16.82
CA VAL A 42 12.01 4.34 17.41
C VAL A 42 12.52 4.02 18.81
N ASP A 43 13.84 4.11 19.02
CA ASP A 43 14.50 3.78 20.30
C ASP A 43 14.14 2.39 20.88
N GLY A 44 13.74 1.45 20.01
CA GLY A 44 13.38 0.09 20.38
C GLY A 44 11.87 -0.15 20.55
N GLU A 45 11.04 0.89 20.49
CA GLU A 45 9.59 0.75 20.37
C GLU A 45 9.23 0.54 18.89
N VAL A 46 8.47 -0.52 18.57
CA VAL A 46 8.12 -0.88 17.20
C VAL A 46 6.67 -0.50 16.91
N THR A 47 6.46 0.22 15.81
CA THR A 47 5.15 0.61 15.30
C THR A 47 5.03 0.16 13.85
N GLU A 48 3.89 -0.46 13.52
CA GLU A 48 3.58 -0.88 12.16
C GLU A 48 2.85 0.24 11.42
N ILE A 49 3.42 0.68 10.31
CA ILE A 49 2.93 1.78 9.48
C ILE A 49 2.51 1.21 8.14
N ARG A 50 1.32 1.59 7.70
CA ARG A 50 0.76 1.12 6.44
C ARG A 50 0.37 2.29 5.56
N GLY A 51 0.94 2.35 4.36
CA GLY A 51 0.66 3.45 3.46
C GLY A 51 1.44 3.44 2.16
N PHE A 52 1.36 4.57 1.46
CA PHE A 52 2.06 4.81 0.19
C PHE A 52 3.30 5.66 0.49
N HIS A 53 4.38 5.00 0.89
CA HIS A 53 5.65 5.67 1.18
C HIS A 53 6.67 5.28 0.12
N ASP A 54 7.40 6.28 -0.38
CA ASP A 54 8.38 6.07 -1.44
C ASP A 54 9.79 5.94 -0.87
N THR A 55 10.09 6.73 0.15
CA THR A 55 11.38 6.78 0.85
C THR A 55 11.23 6.64 2.36
N VAL A 56 12.35 6.39 3.06
CA VAL A 56 12.39 6.38 4.53
C VAL A 56 11.94 7.74 5.09
N GLY A 57 12.34 8.84 4.45
CA GLY A 57 11.91 10.19 4.83
C GLY A 57 10.39 10.38 4.78
N ASP A 58 9.71 9.79 3.79
CA ASP A 58 8.25 9.86 3.68
C ASP A 58 7.54 9.10 4.83
N VAL A 59 8.16 8.02 5.32
CA VAL A 59 7.65 7.28 6.50
C VAL A 59 7.80 8.12 7.75
N LEU A 60 8.98 8.71 7.96
CA LEU A 60 9.24 9.56 9.13
C LEU A 60 8.32 10.79 9.14
N ALA A 61 8.13 11.43 7.99
CA ALA A 61 7.25 12.58 7.85
C ALA A 61 5.78 12.24 8.14
N ALA A 62 5.32 11.04 7.77
CA ALA A 62 3.96 10.58 8.04
C ALA A 62 3.69 10.41 9.55
N GLU A 63 4.70 9.98 10.32
CA GLU A 63 4.64 9.87 11.78
C GLU A 63 5.03 11.18 12.50
N GLY A 64 5.37 12.24 11.77
CA GLY A 64 5.78 13.52 12.34
C GLY A 64 7.14 13.48 13.06
N ILE A 65 8.03 12.58 12.63
CA ILE A 65 9.36 12.41 13.21
C ILE A 65 10.37 13.30 12.48
N GLU A 66 11.00 14.20 13.21
CA GLU A 66 12.14 15.00 12.73
C GLU A 66 13.45 14.40 13.26
N ILE A 67 14.44 14.29 12.36
CA ILE A 67 15.76 13.72 12.67
C ILE A 67 16.75 14.85 12.93
N GLY A 68 17.33 14.90 14.13
CA GLY A 68 18.38 15.81 14.52
C GLY A 68 19.78 15.37 14.08
N GLN A 69 20.77 16.26 14.20
CA GLN A 69 22.17 15.99 13.78
C GLN A 69 22.84 14.82 14.51
N HIS A 70 22.36 14.46 15.70
CA HIS A 70 22.92 13.38 16.51
C HIS A 70 22.10 12.10 16.47
N ASP A 71 21.02 12.11 15.71
CA ASP A 71 20.13 10.97 15.56
C ASP A 71 20.62 10.09 14.41
N THR A 72 20.34 8.81 14.50
CA THR A 72 20.69 7.86 13.45
C THR A 72 19.43 7.23 12.92
N VAL A 73 19.30 7.19 11.59
CA VAL A 73 18.27 6.43 10.90
C VAL A 73 18.89 5.42 9.96
N SER A 74 18.33 4.21 9.96
CA SER A 74 18.72 3.13 9.08
C SER A 74 17.47 2.44 8.52
N PRO A 75 17.30 2.37 7.19
CA PRO A 75 18.16 2.93 6.14
C PRO A 75 18.19 4.47 6.11
N ALA A 76 19.03 5.06 5.26
CA ALA A 76 19.12 6.51 5.08
C ALA A 76 17.77 7.12 4.63
N PRO A 77 17.47 8.39 4.97
CA PRO A 77 16.19 9.04 4.63
C PRO A 77 15.83 8.99 3.15
N GLU A 78 16.82 9.04 2.26
CA GLU A 78 16.63 9.07 0.80
C GLU A 78 16.45 7.66 0.21
N ALA A 79 16.68 6.61 1.01
CA ALA A 79 16.56 5.23 0.54
C ALA A 79 15.09 4.89 0.25
N LYS A 80 14.87 4.18 -0.86
CA LYS A 80 13.55 3.68 -1.22
C LYS A 80 13.08 2.63 -0.21
N VAL A 81 11.84 2.75 0.22
CA VAL A 81 11.21 1.77 1.13
C VAL A 81 10.48 0.67 0.36
N LYS A 82 10.59 -0.54 0.89
CA LYS A 82 9.98 -1.77 0.38
C LYS A 82 8.92 -2.28 1.35
N ASP A 83 8.05 -3.12 0.84
CA ASP A 83 7.05 -3.81 1.64
C ASP A 83 7.72 -4.76 2.66
N GLY A 84 7.21 -4.76 3.89
CA GLY A 84 7.75 -5.49 5.03
C GLY A 84 9.11 -5.00 5.54
N GLN A 85 9.53 -3.78 5.19
CA GLN A 85 10.86 -3.29 5.55
C GLN A 85 10.91 -2.72 6.97
N ASP A 86 12.01 -3.00 7.67
CA ASP A 86 12.32 -2.38 8.96
C ASP A 86 13.06 -1.05 8.75
N VAL A 87 12.57 -0.01 9.43
CA VAL A 87 13.20 1.30 9.55
C VAL A 87 13.52 1.54 11.02
N ILE A 88 14.75 1.90 11.35
CA ILE A 88 15.21 2.08 12.72
C ILE A 88 15.66 3.51 12.92
N VAL A 89 15.11 4.19 13.91
CA VAL A 89 15.49 5.52 14.39
C VAL A 89 16.06 5.39 15.80
N ARG A 90 17.21 6.02 16.04
CA ARG A 90 17.84 6.11 17.36
C ARG A 90 18.15 7.57 17.67
N TYR A 91 17.59 8.09 18.75
CA TYR A 91 17.84 9.47 19.16
C TYR A 91 19.19 9.60 19.89
N GLY A 92 19.94 10.66 19.57
CA GLY A 92 21.16 11.01 20.27
C GLY A 92 20.85 11.47 21.69
N ARG A 93 21.51 10.88 22.70
CA ARG A 93 21.35 11.28 24.11
C ARG A 93 22.64 11.85 24.66
N GLU A 94 22.56 12.99 25.34
CA GLU A 94 23.68 13.58 26.06
C GLU A 94 23.99 12.74 27.31
N LEU A 95 25.19 12.17 27.38
CA LEU A 95 25.65 11.47 28.57
C LEU A 95 26.09 12.50 29.60
N ARG A 96 25.26 12.76 30.60
CA ARG A 96 25.70 13.45 31.81
C ARG A 96 26.48 12.46 32.67
N VAL A 97 27.79 12.68 32.75
CA VAL A 97 28.72 12.00 33.66
C VAL A 97 28.72 12.66 35.03
#